data_AF-U2EXT3-F1
#
_entry.id   AF-U2EXT3-F1
#
_cell.length_a   1.000
_cell.length_b   1.000
_cell.length_c   1.000
_cell.angle_alpha   90.00
_cell.angle_beta   90.00
_cell.angle_gamma   90.00
#
_symmetry.space_group_name_H-M   'P 1'
#
loop_
_entity.id
_entity.type
_entity.pdbx_description
1 polymer ?
#
loop_
_entity_poly.entity_id
_entity_poly.type
_entity_poly.pdbx_seq_one_letter_code
_entity_poly.pdbx_strand_id
1 'polypeptide(L)'
;MLRRYELTDDEWNRIVDLLPPENTGKQGRPRKNNRTILNGIMWIARSGAPWRDLPERYGPWETVYSRFRKWIDDGILDNLFRLLSMEAELEELSLDASIVQAHQHSAGAKKGGLPMKSDTAGEVPAQKSMRS
;
A
#
# COMPACT_ATOMS: atom_id res chain seq x y z
N MET A 1 16.80 9.97 0.78
CA MET A 1 15.77 9.79 1.82
C MET A 1 14.50 10.45 1.36
N LEU A 2 13.43 9.68 1.19
CA LEU A 2 12.10 10.20 0.89
C LEU A 2 11.55 10.91 2.14
N ARG A 3 10.92 12.09 1.99
CA ARG A 3 10.24 12.74 3.11
C ARG A 3 8.85 12.12 3.29
N ARG A 4 8.34 12.10 4.51
CA ARG A 4 7.05 11.49 4.91
C ARG A 4 5.85 11.89 4.03
N TYR A 5 5.93 13.02 3.31
CA TYR A 5 4.82 13.60 2.57
C TYR A 5 5.07 13.70 1.06
N GLU A 6 6.17 13.14 0.56
CA GLU A 6 6.54 13.21 -0.86
C GLU A 6 6.25 11.89 -1.56
N LEU A 7 5.91 11.99 -2.84
CA LEU A 7 5.74 10.84 -3.70
C LEU A 7 7.07 10.12 -3.95
N THR A 8 7.02 8.81 -3.84
CA THR A 8 8.05 7.91 -4.38
C THR A 8 8.21 8.12 -5.89
N ASP A 9 9.34 7.67 -6.43
CA ASP A 9 9.56 7.70 -7.88
C ASP A 9 8.53 6.83 -8.62
N ASP A 10 8.15 5.70 -8.02
CA ASP A 10 7.17 4.77 -8.62
C ASP A 10 5.76 5.38 -8.66
N GLU A 11 5.28 5.92 -7.54
CA GLU A 11 3.99 6.64 -7.52
C GLU A 11 3.99 7.81 -8.50
N TRP A 12 5.11 8.56 -8.57
CA TRP A 12 5.26 9.67 -9.50
C TRP A 12 5.16 9.22 -10.97
N ASN A 13 5.88 8.16 -11.35
CA ASN A 13 5.89 7.66 -12.72
C ASN A 13 4.51 7.14 -13.18
N ARG A 14 3.66 6.70 -12.26
CA ARG A 14 2.29 6.25 -12.58
C ARG A 14 1.34 7.40 -12.90
N ILE A 15 1.58 8.57 -12.30
CA ILE A 15 0.65 9.69 -12.39
C ILE A 15 1.12 10.83 -13.30
N VAL A 16 2.40 10.86 -13.66
CA VAL A 16 3.00 12.00 -14.37
C VAL A 16 2.30 12.30 -15.70
N ASP A 17 1.82 11.28 -16.39
CA ASP A 17 1.13 11.42 -17.69
C ASP A 17 -0.29 11.96 -17.56
N LEU A 18 -0.88 11.94 -16.36
CA LEU A 18 -2.18 12.54 -16.07
C LEU A 18 -2.04 14.05 -15.79
N LEU A 19 -0.82 14.54 -15.57
CA LEU A 19 -0.57 15.94 -15.29
C LEU A 19 -0.43 16.74 -16.59
N PRO A 20 -0.87 18.00 -16.61
CA PRO A 20 -0.70 18.84 -17.80
C PRO A 20 0.78 19.01 -18.10
N PRO A 21 1.19 18.96 -19.38
CA PRO A 21 2.59 19.08 -19.74
C PRO A 21 3.17 20.39 -19.18
N GLU A 22 4.34 20.28 -18.57
CA GLU A 22 5.05 21.42 -17.98
C GLU A 22 5.39 22.48 -19.04
N ASN A 23 5.55 22.04 -20.30
CA ASN A 23 5.88 22.91 -21.41
C ASN A 23 4.93 22.66 -22.58
N THR A 24 4.16 23.68 -22.96
CA THR A 24 3.19 23.61 -24.07
C THR A 24 3.81 24.07 -25.41
N GLY A 25 5.14 24.12 -25.50
CA GLY A 25 5.86 24.61 -26.68
C GLY A 25 5.79 26.13 -26.90
N LYS A 26 5.14 26.88 -25.99
CA LYS A 26 5.12 28.35 -26.04
C LYS A 26 6.41 28.89 -25.44
N GLN A 27 7.11 29.74 -26.20
CA GLN A 27 8.34 30.42 -25.78
C GLN A 27 8.06 31.27 -24.53
N GLY A 28 8.52 30.79 -23.36
CA GLY A 28 8.24 31.40 -22.07
C GLY A 28 9.01 30.73 -20.93
N ARG A 29 8.97 31.31 -19.72
CA ARG A 29 9.63 30.76 -18.53
C ARG A 29 9.14 29.32 -18.29
N PRO A 30 10.03 28.33 -18.12
CA PRO A 30 9.63 26.96 -17.81
C PRO A 30 8.67 26.96 -16.63
N ARG A 31 7.52 26.28 -16.76
CA ARG A 31 6.60 26.15 -15.63
C ARG A 31 7.31 25.39 -14.51
N LYS A 32 6.99 25.71 -13.26
CA LYS A 32 7.55 24.99 -12.11
C LYS A 32 7.20 23.51 -12.21
N ASN A 33 8.16 22.69 -11.79
CA ASN A 33 8.10 21.25 -11.79
C ASN A 33 6.81 20.74 -11.10
N ASN A 34 5.99 20.00 -11.84
CA ASN A 34 4.70 19.49 -11.41
C ASN A 34 4.84 18.58 -10.17
N ARG A 35 5.95 17.83 -10.07
CA ARG A 35 6.24 16.98 -8.89
C ARG A 35 6.43 17.82 -7.64
N THR A 36 7.16 18.93 -7.74
CA THR A 36 7.35 19.86 -6.62
C THR A 36 6.02 20.45 -6.16
N ILE A 37 5.16 20.85 -7.09
CA ILE A 37 3.82 21.38 -6.78
C ILE A 37 2.96 20.31 -6.10
N LEU A 38 2.91 19.11 -6.67
CA LEU A 38 2.10 18.02 -6.13
C LEU A 38 2.57 17.57 -4.74
N ASN A 39 3.89 17.47 -4.53
CA ASN A 39 4.45 17.22 -3.21
C ASN A 39 4.09 18.33 -2.20
N GLY A 40 4.04 19.59 -2.63
CA GLY A 40 3.58 20.69 -1.79
C GLY A 40 2.10 20.57 -1.39
N ILE A 41 1.25 20.19 -2.35
CA ILE A 41 -0.18 19.93 -2.11
C ILE A 41 -0.34 18.77 -1.12
N MET A 42 0.39 17.67 -1.32
CA MET A 42 0.35 16.50 -0.43
C MET A 42 0.85 16.83 0.97
N TRP A 43 1.85 17.70 1.10
CA TRP A 43 2.32 18.18 2.39
C TRP A 43 1.22 18.93 3.14
N ILE A 44 0.50 19.85 2.49
CA ILE A 44 -0.64 20.56 3.09
C ILE A 44 -1.76 19.58 3.47
N ALA A 45 -2.14 18.70 2.55
CA ALA A 45 -3.22 17.73 2.78
C ALA A 45 -2.94 16.80 3.97
N ARG A 46 -1.70 16.33 4.12
CA ARG A 46 -1.31 15.41 5.20
C ARG A 46 -1.00 16.10 6.52
N SER A 47 -0.48 17.33 6.49
CA SER A 47 -0.15 18.08 7.71
C SER A 47 -1.32 18.88 8.29
N GLY A 48 -2.29 19.27 7.46
CA GLY A 48 -3.37 20.19 7.85
C GLY A 48 -2.89 21.62 8.10
N ALA A 49 -1.62 21.93 7.83
CA ALA A 49 -1.05 23.27 8.04
C ALA A 49 -1.68 24.30 7.09
N PRO A 50 -1.74 25.58 7.49
CA PRO A 50 -2.21 26.63 6.60
C PRO A 50 -1.26 26.79 5.41
N TRP A 51 -1.80 27.19 4.25
CA TRP A 51 -1.02 27.37 3.02
C TRP A 51 0.21 28.27 3.19
N ARG A 52 0.13 29.30 4.04
CA ARG A 52 1.24 30.22 4.31
C ARG A 52 2.45 29.56 4.99
N ASP A 53 2.24 28.41 5.62
CA ASP A 53 3.30 27.65 6.30
C ASP A 53 3.91 26.60 5.36
N LEU A 54 3.55 26.61 4.08
CA LEU A 54 4.13 25.72 3.09
C LEU A 54 5.66 25.89 3.07
N PRO A 55 6.42 24.80 3.22
CA PRO A 55 7.87 24.89 3.19
C PRO A 55 8.40 25.42 1.85
N GLU A 56 9.36 26.34 1.92
CA GLU A 56 9.94 27.04 0.77
C GLU A 56 10.51 26.11 -0.31
N ARG A 57 10.91 24.88 0.05
CA ARG A 57 11.35 23.84 -0.90
C ARG A 57 10.30 23.49 -1.97
N TYR A 58 9.01 23.72 -1.69
CA TYR A 58 7.92 23.52 -2.65
C TYR A 58 7.62 24.78 -3.48
N GLY A 59 8.32 25.87 -3.20
CA GLY A 59 8.12 27.18 -3.79
C GLY A 59 7.10 28.04 -3.03
N PRO A 60 6.78 29.24 -3.56
CA PRO A 60 5.80 30.17 -3.00
C PRO A 60 4.43 29.52 -2.94
N TRP A 61 3.80 29.61 -1.77
CA TRP A 61 2.53 29.00 -1.49
C TRP A 61 1.42 29.48 -2.44
N GLU A 62 1.47 30.73 -2.90
CA GLU A 62 0.50 31.28 -3.87
C GLU A 62 0.54 30.52 -5.19
N THR A 63 1.74 30.13 -5.62
CA THR A 63 1.92 29.36 -6.87
C THR A 63 1.34 27.95 -6.72
N VAL A 64 1.62 27.30 -5.58
CA VAL A 64 1.12 25.95 -5.29
C VAL A 64 -0.40 25.97 -5.15
N TYR A 65 -0.95 26.95 -4.43
CA TYR A 65 -2.39 27.12 -4.25
C TYR A 65 -3.10 27.40 -5.58
N SER A 66 -2.56 28.30 -6.41
CA SER A 66 -3.14 28.59 -7.73
C SER A 66 -3.18 27.35 -8.64
N ARG A 67 -2.10 26.54 -8.62
CA ARG A 67 -2.06 25.26 -9.33
C ARG A 67 -3.06 24.25 -8.76
N PHE A 68 -3.13 24.12 -7.43
CA PHE A 68 -4.09 23.27 -6.74
C PHE A 68 -5.52 23.59 -7.17
N ARG A 69 -5.92 24.87 -7.09
CA ARG A 69 -7.25 25.32 -7.54
C ARG A 69 -7.52 24.97 -8.99
N LYS A 70 -6.56 25.26 -9.88
CA LYS A 70 -6.70 24.91 -11.30
C LYS A 70 -6.85 23.39 -11.52
N TRP A 71 -6.11 22.56 -10.80
CA TRP A 71 -6.19 21.11 -10.97
C TRP A 71 -7.44 20.49 -10.33
N ILE A 72 -8.03 21.13 -9.32
CA ILE A 72 -9.39 20.81 -8.85
C ILE A 72 -10.39 21.14 -9.96
N ASP A 73 -10.35 22.37 -10.49
CA ASP A 73 -11.30 22.83 -11.49
C ASP A 73 -11.20 22.01 -12.80
N ASP A 74 -9.99 21.57 -13.16
CA ASP A 74 -9.72 20.72 -14.32
C ASP A 74 -10.01 19.21 -14.04
N GLY A 75 -10.42 18.82 -12.83
CA GLY A 75 -10.71 17.42 -12.43
C GLY A 75 -9.49 16.49 -12.34
N ILE A 76 -8.29 17.05 -12.39
CA ILE A 76 -7.03 16.30 -12.43
C ILE A 76 -6.76 15.64 -11.07
N LEU A 77 -6.98 16.36 -9.98
CA LEU A 77 -6.73 15.82 -8.65
C LEU A 77 -7.65 14.64 -8.31
N ASP A 78 -8.90 14.65 -8.77
CA ASP A 78 -9.83 13.53 -8.56
C ASP A 78 -9.32 12.25 -9.26
N ASN A 79 -8.82 12.39 -10.49
CA ASN A 79 -8.22 11.27 -11.23
C ASN A 79 -6.95 10.74 -10.56
N LEU A 80 -6.09 11.64 -10.07
CA LEU A 80 -4.88 11.28 -9.35
C LEU A 80 -5.18 10.52 -8.05
N PHE A 81 -6.11 11.03 -7.24
CA PHE A 81 -6.48 10.41 -5.98
C PHE A 81 -7.16 9.06 -6.18
N ARG A 82 -7.99 8.91 -7.21
CA ARG A 82 -8.59 7.60 -7.54
C ARG A 82 -7.50 6.56 -7.87
N LEU A 83 -6.52 6.92 -8.71
CA LEU A 83 -5.44 6.00 -9.09
C LEU A 83 -4.63 5.55 -7.86
N LEU A 84 -4.23 6.50 -7.02
CA LEU A 84 -3.43 6.22 -5.83
C LEU A 84 -4.22 5.46 -4.75
N SER A 85 -5.53 5.72 -4.62
CA SER A 85 -6.37 5.03 -3.62
C SER A 85 -6.62 3.57 -4.00
N MET A 86 -6.89 3.28 -5.27
CA MET A 86 -7.06 1.90 -5.76
C MET A 86 -5.80 1.06 -5.55
N GLU A 87 -4.62 1.68 -5.64
CA GLU A 87 -3.36 0.99 -5.40
C GLU A 87 -3.12 0.72 -3.92
N ALA A 88 -3.43 1.67 -3.04
CA ALA A 88 -3.37 1.45 -1.59
C ALA A 88 -4.28 0.29 -1.17
N GLU A 89 -5.49 0.20 -1.73
CA GLU A 89 -6.42 -0.92 -1.51
C GLU A 89 -5.86 -2.26 -2.02
N LEU A 90 -5.22 -2.27 -3.21
CA LEU A 90 -4.63 -3.47 -3.77
C LEU A 90 -3.40 -3.94 -2.99
N GLU A 91 -2.57 -3.01 -2.51
CA GLU A 91 -1.41 -3.30 -1.69
C GLU A 91 -1.82 -3.86 -0.32
N GLU A 92 -2.86 -3.30 0.31
CA GLU A 92 -3.47 -3.84 1.54
C GLU A 92 -3.97 -5.28 1.34
N LEU A 93 -4.73 -5.54 0.26
CA LEU A 93 -5.20 -6.88 -0.07
C LEU A 93 -4.04 -7.87 -0.34
N SER A 94 -2.97 -7.41 -0.99
CA SER A 94 -1.77 -8.21 -1.24
C SER A 94 -1.03 -8.56 0.06
N LEU A 95 -0.92 -7.60 0.97
CA LEU A 95 -0.35 -7.81 2.30
C LEU A 95 -1.17 -8.83 3.10
N ASP A 96 -2.49 -8.69 3.13
CA ASP A 96 -3.39 -9.64 3.82
C ASP A 96 -3.30 -11.04 3.22
N ALA A 97 -3.27 -11.17 1.90
CA ALA A 97 -3.09 -12.46 1.23
C ALA A 97 -1.74 -13.11 1.60
N SER A 98 -0.66 -12.33 1.70
CA SER A 98 0.65 -12.83 2.13
C SER A 98 0.66 -13.30 3.58
N ILE A 99 -0.06 -12.62 4.47
CA ILE A 99 -0.23 -13.01 5.88
C ILE A 99 -1.01 -14.32 5.99
N VAL A 100 -2.11 -14.45 5.24
CA VAL A 100 -2.92 -15.66 5.19
C VAL A 100 -2.12 -16.85 4.63
N GLN A 101 -1.35 -16.65 3.56
CA GLN A 101 -0.51 -17.68 2.96
C GLN A 101 0.67 -18.08 3.89
N ALA A 102 1.30 -17.11 4.57
CA ALA A 102 2.34 -17.39 5.56
C ALA A 102 1.81 -18.25 6.73
N HIS A 103 0.55 -18.08 7.11
CA HIS A 103 -0.08 -18.90 8.16
C HIS A 103 -0.43 -20.33 7.68
N GLN A 104 -0.83 -20.52 6.41
CA GLN A 104 -1.08 -21.86 5.86
C GLN A 104 0.17 -22.73 5.72
N HIS A 105 1.36 -22.13 5.62
CA HIS A 105 2.63 -22.88 5.54
C HIS A 105 3.22 -23.30 6.91
N SER A 106 2.57 -23.01 8.04
CA SER A 106 3.09 -23.35 9.38
C SER A 106 2.46 -24.59 10.05
N ALA A 107 1.49 -25.27 9.42
CA ALA A 107 0.90 -26.52 9.92
C ALA A 107 1.51 -27.75 9.23
N GLY A 108 2.78 -28.03 9.50
CA GLY A 108 3.54 -29.08 8.83
C GLY A 108 4.40 -29.94 9.77
N ALA A 109 3.85 -30.48 10.86
CA ALA A 109 4.50 -31.57 11.60
C ALA A 109 3.51 -32.70 11.90
N LYS A 110 3.50 -33.68 10.98
CA LYS A 110 2.79 -34.95 11.07
C LYS A 110 3.48 -35.88 12.08
N LYS A 111 2.74 -36.18 13.15
CA LYS A 111 2.72 -37.35 14.05
C LYS A 111 3.79 -38.43 13.78
N GLY A 112 4.73 -38.59 14.70
CA GLY A 112 5.70 -39.70 14.72
C GLY A 112 5.99 -40.15 16.15
N GLY A 113 5.03 -40.82 16.79
CA GLY A 113 5.22 -41.50 18.07
C GLY A 113 5.68 -42.94 17.83
N LEU A 114 6.85 -43.30 18.38
CA LEU A 114 7.53 -44.58 18.23
C LEU A 114 6.72 -45.78 18.78
N PRO A 115 6.91 -47.01 18.25
CA PRO A 115 6.42 -48.22 18.88
C PRO A 115 7.43 -48.75 19.91
N MET A 116 7.00 -48.85 21.18
CA MET A 116 7.75 -49.54 22.22
C MET A 116 7.20 -50.96 22.35
N LYS A 117 8.07 -51.95 22.08
CA LYS A 117 7.85 -53.37 22.32
C LYS A 117 8.21 -53.72 23.77
N SER A 118 7.37 -54.50 24.43
CA SER A 118 7.74 -55.33 25.57
C SER A 118 6.79 -56.52 25.65
N ASP A 119 7.35 -57.71 25.41
CA ASP A 119 6.78 -59.00 25.77
C ASP A 119 6.60 -59.11 27.29
N THR A 120 5.54 -59.78 27.75
CA THR A 120 5.59 -60.98 28.63
C THR A 120 4.18 -61.37 29.13
N ALA A 121 3.75 -62.55 28.66
CA ALA A 121 2.93 -63.62 29.24
C ALA A 121 1.82 -63.35 30.29
N GLY A 122 0.66 -64.00 30.07
CA GLY A 122 -0.29 -64.33 31.15
C GLY A 122 -1.71 -64.71 30.70
N GLU A 123 -1.91 -65.99 30.36
CA GLU A 123 -3.10 -66.85 30.50
C GLU A 123 -4.54 -66.46 30.04
N VAL A 124 -5.11 -67.42 29.30
CA VAL A 124 -6.49 -67.73 28.86
C VAL A 124 -7.39 -68.20 30.04
N PRO A 125 -8.72 -68.50 29.92
CA PRO A 125 -9.66 -68.40 28.78
C PRO A 125 -11.14 -67.97 29.08
N ALA A 126 -11.85 -67.65 27.98
CA ALA A 126 -13.24 -67.99 27.58
C ALA A 126 -14.46 -67.86 28.54
N GLN A 127 -15.54 -67.18 28.10
CA GLN A 127 -16.72 -67.80 27.44
C GLN A 127 -17.92 -66.85 27.24
N LYS A 128 -18.56 -67.03 26.06
CA LYS A 128 -20.01 -66.96 25.69
C LYS A 128 -20.89 -65.77 26.13
N SER A 129 -21.60 -65.18 25.17
CA SER A 129 -22.97 -65.64 24.84
C SER A 129 -23.56 -64.92 23.61
N MET A 130 -24.13 -65.73 22.71
CA MET A 130 -25.14 -65.35 21.71
C MET A 130 -26.49 -65.06 22.39
N ARG A 131 -27.31 -64.21 21.73
CA ARG A 131 -28.79 -64.09 21.70
C ARG A 131 -29.15 -62.60 21.62
N SER A 132 -30.10 -62.15 20.81
CA SER A 132 -31.08 -62.79 19.93
C SER A 132 -31.46 -61.81 18.83
#